data_AF-A0A534UW70-F1
#
_entry.id   AF-A0A534UW70-F1
#
_cell.length_a   1.000
_cell.length_b   1.000
_cell.length_c   1.000
_cell.angle_alpha   90.00
_cell.angle_beta   90.00
_cell.angle_gamma   90.00
#
_symmetry.space_group_name_H-M   'P 1'
#
loop_
_entity.id
_entity.type
_entity.pdbx_description
1 polymer ?
#
loop_
_entity_poly.entity_id
_entity_poly.type
_entity_poly.pdbx_seq_one_letter_code
_entity_poly.pdbx_strand_id
1 'polypeptide(L)'
;MPEGDTIFRAATALRKALQGARVTQFRSVKLGRGPVGEQPVAVLVERSHRLLVRNRTAGPRSTRNALRGAVRFWVYGRSAEPCFVCGETVLVKKTQRITYYCPRCQLALRGRGEG
;
A
#
# COMPACT_ATOMS: atom_id res chain seq x y z
N MET A 1 -12.72 15.58 21.40
CA MET A 1 -11.62 15.85 20.45
C MET A 1 -12.27 16.00 19.07
N PRO A 2 -12.45 17.22 18.55
CA PRO A 2 -13.29 17.47 17.36
C PRO A 2 -12.79 16.74 16.09
N GLU A 3 -11.49 16.46 16.02
CA GLU A 3 -10.89 15.68 14.93
C GLU A 3 -11.26 14.19 15.02
N GLY A 4 -11.41 13.66 16.23
CA GLY A 4 -11.76 12.26 16.48
C GLY A 4 -13.16 11.91 15.97
N ASP A 5 -14.14 12.77 16.25
CA ASP A 5 -15.53 12.58 15.80
C ASP A 5 -15.64 12.65 14.28
N THR A 6 -14.87 13.54 13.65
CA THR A 6 -14.82 13.68 12.19
C THR A 6 -14.24 12.42 11.54
N ILE A 7 -13.13 11.89 12.07
CA ILE A 7 -12.53 10.63 11.61
C ILE A 7 -13.49 9.46 11.81
N PHE A 8 -14.16 9.37 12.97
CA PHE A 8 -15.10 8.30 13.27
C PHE A 8 -16.30 8.29 12.31
N ARG A 9 -16.88 9.47 12.04
CA ARG A 9 -18.00 9.62 11.09
C ARG A 9 -17.59 9.24 9.67
N ALA A 10 -16.44 9.73 9.20
CA ALA A 10 -15.91 9.38 7.89
C ALA A 10 -15.65 7.87 7.76
N ALA A 11 -15.02 7.25 8.78
CA ALA A 11 -14.78 5.81 8.80
C ALA A 11 -16.08 5.00 8.82
N THR A 12 -17.10 5.44 9.57
CA THR A 12 -18.40 4.78 9.63
C THR A 12 -19.13 4.82 8.28
N ALA A 13 -19.13 5.98 7.61
CA ALA A 13 -19.70 6.13 6.28
C ALA A 13 -18.97 5.24 5.25
N LEU A 14 -17.62 5.27 5.26
CA LEU A 14 -16.79 4.44 4.39
C LEU A 14 -17.01 2.94 4.62
N ARG A 15 -17.18 2.50 5.87
CA ARG A 15 -17.45 1.09 6.19
C ARG A 15 -18.73 0.61 5.50
N LYS A 16 -19.82 1.37 5.59
CA LYS A 16 -21.09 1.02 4.94
C LYS A 16 -20.95 0.88 3.42
N ALA A 17 -20.17 1.77 2.79
CA ALA A 17 -19.96 1.77 1.34
C ALA A 17 -18.99 0.69 0.83
N LEU A 18 -18.02 0.28 1.66
CA LEU A 18 -16.90 -0.57 1.23
C LEU A 18 -16.96 -2.01 1.75
N GLN A 19 -17.84 -2.31 2.71
CA GLN A 19 -17.98 -3.65 3.26
C GLN A 19 -18.43 -4.64 2.17
N GLY A 20 -17.72 -5.76 2.04
CA GLY A 20 -17.94 -6.75 0.98
C GLY A 20 -17.36 -6.36 -0.40
N ALA A 21 -16.92 -5.11 -0.59
CA ALA A 21 -16.38 -4.65 -1.85
C ALA A 21 -14.96 -5.18 -2.13
N ARG A 22 -14.59 -5.12 -3.41
CA ARG A 22 -13.27 -5.53 -3.93
C ARG A 22 -12.60 -4.34 -4.61
N VAL A 23 -11.29 -4.21 -4.42
CA VAL A 23 -10.49 -3.20 -5.13
C VAL A 23 -9.99 -3.81 -6.43
N THR A 24 -10.34 -3.17 -7.54
CA THR A 24 -10.00 -3.62 -8.92
C THR A 24 -9.09 -2.65 -9.64
N GLN A 25 -9.06 -1.38 -9.23
CA GLN A 25 -8.26 -0.33 -9.86
C GLN A 25 -7.92 0.79 -8.89
N PHE A 26 -6.87 1.55 -9.21
CA PHE A 26 -6.55 2.82 -8.59
C PHE A 26 -6.74 3.96 -9.60
N ARG A 27 -7.05 5.15 -9.10
CA ARG A 27 -6.97 6.40 -9.84
C ARG A 27 -6.14 7.38 -9.02
N SER A 28 -5.08 7.90 -9.62
CA SER A 28 -4.23 8.90 -8.99
C SER A 28 -3.83 9.95 -10.02
N VAL A 29 -3.75 11.21 -9.59
CA VAL A 29 -3.36 12.33 -10.46
C VAL A 29 -2.00 12.08 -11.12
N LYS A 30 -1.10 11.37 -10.42
CA LYS A 30 0.30 11.21 -10.84
C LYS A 30 0.60 9.86 -11.47
N LEU A 31 -0.10 8.81 -11.06
CA LEU A 31 0.11 7.45 -11.56
C LEU A 31 -0.93 7.08 -12.62
N GLY A 32 -1.85 7.99 -12.96
CA GLY A 32 -2.94 7.73 -13.88
C GLY A 32 -4.01 6.83 -13.26
N ARG A 33 -4.76 6.16 -14.13
CA ARG A 33 -5.62 5.04 -13.76
C ARG A 33 -4.89 3.76 -14.12
N GLY A 34 -4.87 2.82 -13.20
CA GLY A 34 -4.31 1.52 -13.45
C GLY A 34 -5.07 0.48 -12.66
N PRO A 35 -5.11 -0.75 -13.13
CA PRO A 35 -5.72 -1.80 -12.35
C PRO A 35 -4.86 -2.16 -11.14
N VAL A 36 -5.47 -2.75 -10.13
CA VAL A 36 -4.76 -3.41 -9.02
C VAL A 36 -5.20 -4.87 -8.99
N GLY A 37 -4.32 -5.76 -8.51
CA GLY A 37 -4.73 -7.14 -8.26
C GLY A 37 -6.02 -7.18 -7.44
N GLU A 38 -6.96 -8.02 -7.85
CA GLU A 38 -8.29 -8.04 -7.26
C GLU A 38 -8.23 -8.55 -5.82
N GLN A 39 -8.54 -7.67 -4.86
CA GLN A 39 -8.41 -7.96 -3.43
C GLN A 39 -9.65 -7.46 -2.68
N PRO A 40 -10.20 -8.23 -1.73
CA PRO A 40 -11.25 -7.72 -0.85
C PRO A 40 -10.75 -6.48 -0.09
N VAL A 41 -11.58 -5.44 0.00
CA VAL A 41 -11.25 -4.23 0.77
C VAL A 41 -10.87 -4.59 2.22
N ALA A 42 -11.57 -5.56 2.81
CA ALA A 42 -11.29 -6.04 4.16
C ALA A 42 -9.82 -6.49 4.36
N VAL A 43 -9.23 -7.21 3.38
CA VAL A 43 -7.84 -7.68 3.45
C VAL A 43 -6.86 -6.51 3.42
N LEU A 44 -7.15 -5.47 2.64
CA LEU A 44 -6.32 -4.26 2.57
C LEU A 44 -6.42 -3.43 3.84
N VAL A 45 -7.63 -3.27 4.38
CA VAL A 45 -7.86 -2.55 5.65
C VAL A 45 -7.17 -3.26 6.80
N GLU A 46 -7.30 -4.59 6.90
CA GLU A 46 -6.67 -5.39 7.95
C GLU A 46 -5.14 -5.30 7.87
N ARG A 47 -4.57 -5.46 6.66
CA ARG A 47 -3.12 -5.29 6.46
C ARG A 47 -2.66 -3.90 6.86
N SER A 48 -3.42 -2.86 6.50
CA SER A 48 -3.09 -1.47 6.83
C SER A 48 -3.16 -1.23 8.34
N HIS A 49 -4.21 -1.71 9.00
CA HIS A 49 -4.38 -1.63 10.45
C HIS A 49 -3.20 -2.29 11.17
N ARG A 50 -2.87 -3.53 10.82
CA ARG A 50 -1.72 -4.25 11.39
C ARG A 50 -0.40 -3.49 11.23
N LEU A 51 -0.15 -2.92 10.05
CA LEU A 51 1.06 -2.14 9.80
C LEU A 51 1.09 -0.83 10.60
N LEU A 52 -0.05 -0.13 10.71
CA LEU A 52 -0.15 1.11 11.48
C LEU A 52 0.05 0.84 12.98
N VAL A 53 -0.63 -0.16 13.53
CA VAL A 53 -0.50 -0.56 14.95
C VAL A 53 0.94 -0.94 15.28
N ARG A 54 1.61 -1.72 14.41
CA ARG A 54 3.01 -2.09 14.59
C ARG A 54 3.96 -0.89 14.63
N ASN A 55 3.62 0.20 13.95
CA ASN A 55 4.45 1.40 13.83
C ASN A 55 3.94 2.56 14.69
N ARG A 56 3.04 2.30 15.65
CA ARG A 56 2.38 3.32 16.47
C ARG A 56 3.27 3.85 17.61
N THR A 57 4.14 3.01 18.14
CA THR A 57 5.00 3.35 19.28
C THR A 57 6.35 3.90 18.81
N ALA A 58 7.09 4.50 19.75
CA ALA A 58 8.45 4.98 19.50
C ALA A 58 9.38 3.83 19.10
N GLY A 59 10.29 4.10 18.16
CA GLY A 59 11.27 3.14 17.66
C GLY A 59 11.39 3.13 16.13
N PRO A 60 12.30 2.30 15.57
CA PRO A 60 12.47 2.20 14.13
C PRO A 60 11.22 1.67 13.43
N ARG A 61 10.71 2.42 12.46
CA ARG A 61 9.59 1.98 11.63
C ARG A 61 9.97 0.77 10.75
N SER A 62 9.01 -0.13 10.56
CA SER A 62 9.14 -1.32 9.73
C SER A 62 7.80 -1.72 9.12
N THR A 63 7.77 -1.88 7.80
CA THR A 63 6.61 -2.46 7.08
C THR A 63 6.86 -3.88 6.61
N ARG A 64 8.09 -4.37 6.74
CA ARG A 64 8.50 -5.76 6.52
C ARG A 64 8.70 -6.47 7.87
N ASN A 65 8.42 -7.76 7.95
CA ASN A 65 8.84 -8.60 9.07
C ASN A 65 10.32 -8.96 8.84
N ALA A 66 11.21 -8.03 9.18
CA ALA A 66 12.65 -8.17 8.98
C ALA A 66 13.34 -8.52 10.30
N LEU A 67 14.33 -9.42 10.24
CA LEU A 67 15.26 -9.67 11.34
C LEU A 67 16.09 -8.41 11.67
N ARG A 68 16.72 -8.38 12.84
CA ARG A 68 17.61 -7.27 13.23
C ARG A 68 18.72 -7.11 12.18
N GLY A 69 18.96 -5.88 11.74
CA GLY A 69 19.94 -5.56 10.69
C GLY A 69 19.42 -5.72 9.26
N ALA A 70 18.33 -6.45 9.03
CA ALA A 70 17.74 -6.61 7.70
C ALA A 70 16.87 -5.41 7.30
N VAL A 71 16.69 -5.21 5.99
CA VAL A 71 15.92 -4.10 5.43
C VAL A 71 14.47 -4.12 5.94
N ARG A 72 14.06 -3.01 6.57
CA ARG A 72 12.78 -2.88 7.31
C ARG A 72 11.57 -2.50 6.44
N PHE A 73 11.80 -2.01 5.23
CA PHE A 73 10.73 -1.53 4.36
C PHE A 73 10.61 -2.38 3.09
N TRP A 74 9.39 -2.54 2.59
CA TRP A 74 9.17 -3.24 1.32
C TRP A 74 9.72 -2.46 0.12
N VAL A 75 9.47 -1.15 0.07
CA VAL A 75 9.86 -0.28 -1.06
C VAL A 75 10.46 1.06 -0.61
N TYR A 76 10.09 1.57 0.57
CA TYR A 76 10.50 2.90 1.02
C TYR A 76 12.02 3.01 1.19
N GLY A 77 12.63 4.01 0.54
CA GLY A 77 14.07 4.24 0.59
C GLY A 77 14.91 3.22 -0.19
N ARG A 78 14.25 2.35 -0.98
CA ARG A 78 14.89 1.23 -1.69
C ARG A 78 14.93 1.44 -3.21
N SER A 79 14.94 2.68 -3.70
CA SER A 79 15.02 2.93 -5.15
C SER A 79 16.28 2.27 -5.73
N ALA A 80 16.16 1.69 -6.93
CA ALA A 80 17.21 0.92 -7.60
C ALA A 80 17.53 -0.46 -6.98
N GLU A 81 16.88 -0.85 -5.88
CA GLU A 81 16.99 -2.21 -5.34
C GLU A 81 15.92 -3.15 -5.91
N PRO A 82 16.15 -4.48 -5.91
CA PRO A 82 15.16 -5.46 -6.33
C PRO A 82 13.96 -5.53 -5.37
N CYS A 83 12.76 -5.67 -5.94
CA CYS A 83 11.53 -5.90 -5.18
C CYS A 83 11.59 -7.27 -4.48
N PHE A 84 11.29 -7.30 -3.17
CA PHE A 84 11.26 -8.56 -2.40
C PHE A 84 10.15 -9.53 -2.80
N VAL A 85 9.21 -9.13 -3.67
CA VAL A 85 8.12 -9.98 -4.14
C VAL A 85 8.41 -10.56 -5.53
N CYS A 86 8.87 -9.74 -6.47
CA CYS A 86 9.00 -10.14 -7.88
C CYS A 86 10.37 -9.86 -8.50
N GLY A 87 11.35 -9.34 -7.74
CA GLY A 87 12.68 -8.99 -8.25
C GLY A 87 12.76 -7.69 -9.05
N GLU A 88 11.65 -7.19 -9.61
CA GLU A 88 11.59 -5.94 -10.39
C GLU A 88 12.20 -4.75 -9.64
N THR A 89 12.88 -3.85 -10.35
CA THR A 89 13.52 -2.68 -9.73
C THR A 89 12.49 -1.77 -9.09
N VAL A 90 12.71 -1.44 -7.81
CA VAL A 90 11.89 -0.46 -7.10
C VAL A 90 12.19 0.93 -7.66
N LEU A 91 11.13 1.64 -8.05
CA LEU A 91 11.19 2.99 -8.61
C LEU A 91 10.78 4.03 -7.57
N VAL A 92 11.20 5.27 -7.81
CA VAL A 92 10.80 6.44 -7.04
C VAL A 92 10.20 7.50 -7.96
N LYS A 93 9.10 8.09 -7.55
CA LYS A 93 8.49 9.24 -8.20
C LYS A 93 8.56 10.45 -7.28
N LYS A 94 9.25 11.50 -7.71
CA LYS A 94 9.39 12.76 -6.98
C LYS A 94 8.40 13.78 -7.52
N THR A 95 7.41 14.14 -6.71
CA THR A 95 6.41 15.18 -7.01
C THR A 95 6.18 15.99 -5.72
N GLN A 96 4.98 16.54 -5.46
CA GLN A 96 4.64 17.11 -4.14
C GLN A 96 4.88 16.15 -2.94
N ARG A 97 4.88 14.83 -3.17
CA ARG A 97 5.35 13.83 -2.21
C ARG A 97 6.24 12.83 -2.94
N ILE A 98 7.28 12.35 -2.25
CA ILE A 98 8.14 11.26 -2.75
C ILE A 98 7.37 9.95 -2.58
N THR A 99 7.30 9.15 -3.64
CA THR A 99 6.62 7.84 -3.62
C THR A 99 7.55 6.76 -4.15
N TYR A 100 7.85 5.76 -3.32
CA TYR A 100 8.58 4.55 -3.73
C TYR A 100 7.58 3.44 -4.04
N TYR A 101 7.78 2.71 -5.14
CA TYR A 101 6.87 1.65 -5.56
C TYR A 101 7.58 0.61 -6.45
N CYS A 102 7.08 -0.62 -6.46
CA CYS A 102 7.43 -1.61 -7.47
C CYS A 102 6.48 -1.49 -8.66
N PRO A 103 6.96 -1.21 -9.90
CA PRO A 103 6.07 -1.02 -11.05
C PRO A 103 5.31 -2.30 -11.41
N ARG A 104 5.92 -3.47 -11.24
CA ARG A 104 5.28 -4.76 -11.54
C ARG A 104 4.21 -5.13 -10.51
N CYS A 105 4.48 -5.01 -9.22
CA CYS A 105 3.52 -5.40 -8.18
C CYS A 105 2.42 -4.37 -7.93
N GLN A 106 2.67 -3.08 -8.20
CA GLN A 106 1.76 -2.00 -7.79
C GLN A 106 1.12 -1.23 -8.94
N LEU A 107 1.64 -1.34 -10.18
CA LEU A 107 1.07 -0.65 -11.35
C LEU A 107 0.71 -1.58 -12.50
N ALA A 108 1.34 -2.75 -12.63
CA ALA A 108 1.02 -3.69 -13.70
C ALA A 108 -0.12 -4.64 -13.31
N LEU A 109 -1.25 -4.56 -14.02
CA LEU A 109 -1.80 -5.78 -14.61
C LEU A 109 -1.19 -5.92 -16.00
N ARG A 110 -0.34 -6.91 -16.20
CA ARG A 110 -0.21 -7.55 -17.51
C ARG A 110 -0.93 -8.89 -17.39
N GLY A 111 -1.80 -9.18 -18.35
CA GLY A 111 -2.83 -10.21 -18.29
C GLY A 111 -2.35 -11.57 -17.81
N ARG A 112 -3.19 -12.23 -17.00
CA ARG A 112 -3.31 -13.68 -17.07
C ARG A 112 -4.31 -13.99 -18.18
N GLY A 113 -3.82 -13.95 -19.42
CA GLY A 113 -4.35 -14.80 -20.48
C GLY A 113 -3.81 -16.21 -20.25
N GLU A 114 -4.71 -17.16 -20.37
CA GLU A 114 -4.56 -18.50 -20.97
C GLU A 114 -3.14 -18.96 -21.31
N GLY A 115 -2.86 -20.18 -20.83
CA GLY A 115 -1.72 -21.04 -21.12
C GLY A 115 -1.93 -22.32 -20.33
#